data_AF-A0A448AIP7-F1
#
_entry.id   AF-A0A448AIP7-F1
#
_cell.length_a   1.000
_cell.length_b   1.000
_cell.length_c   1.000
_cell.angle_alpha   90.00
_cell.angle_beta   90.00
_cell.angle_gamma   90.00
#
_symmetry.space_group_name_H-M   'P 1'
#
loop_
_entity.id
_entity.type
_entity.pdbx_description
1 polymer ?
#
loop_
_entity_poly.entity_id
_entity_poly.type
_entity_poly.pdbx_seq_one_letter_code
_entity_poly.pdbx_strand_id
1 'polypeptide(L)' 'MKTIHTVLKGQKEYSPELMEAMMTSKNPLSNQEILVLQAAARRLSSKEIAQKLYLSHGTIRNYMSSILTKLAAKN' A
#
# COMPACT_ATOMS: atom_id res chain seq x y z
N MET A 1 -35.45 4.93 11.39
CA MET A 1 -34.04 5.35 11.34
C MET A 1 -33.18 4.45 12.24
N LYS A 2 -32.77 3.26 11.81
CA LYS A 2 -32.02 2.30 12.67
C LYS A 2 -30.55 2.69 12.85
N THR A 3 -29.89 3.08 11.76
CA THR A 3 -28.45 3.39 11.70
C THR A 3 -28.02 4.48 12.67
N ILE A 4 -28.76 5.59 12.79
CA ILE A 4 -28.40 6.68 13.72
C ILE A 4 -28.42 6.22 15.19
N HIS A 5 -29.35 5.33 15.55
CA HIS A 5 -29.43 4.79 16.91
C HIS A 5 -28.33 3.76 17.17
N THR A 6 -27.90 2.99 16.16
CA THR A 6 -26.74 2.09 16.26
C THR A 6 -25.46 2.88 16.56
N VAL A 7 -25.23 3.95 15.80
CA VAL A 7 -24.05 4.81 15.96
C VAL A 7 -24.05 5.54 17.31
N LEU A 8 -25.21 6.05 17.75
CA LEU A 8 -25.34 6.68 19.08
C LEU A 8 -25.05 5.71 20.24
N LYS A 9 -25.19 4.40 20.03
CA LYS A 9 -24.78 3.35 20.99
C LYS A 9 -23.29 3.02 20.92
N GLY A 10 -22.50 3.76 20.14
CA GLY A 10 -21.05 3.56 19.98
C GLY A 10 -20.68 2.41 19.05
N GLN A 11 -21.65 1.82 18.36
CA GLN A 11 -21.38 0.76 17.37
C GLN A 11 -20.97 1.38 16.03
N LYS A 12 -20.13 0.66 15.29
CA LYS A 12 -19.77 1.03 13.91
C LYS A 12 -20.77 0.42 12.96
N GLU A 13 -21.25 1.20 12.00
CA GLU A 13 -22.10 0.72 10.92
C GLU A 13 -21.50 1.13 9.59
N TYR A 14 -21.41 0.18 8.66
CA TYR A 14 -20.84 0.35 7.33
C TYR A 14 -21.89 -0.05 6.31
N SER A 15 -21.95 0.66 5.17
CA SER A 15 -22.85 0.25 4.10
C SER A 15 -22.35 -1.05 3.44
N PRO A 16 -23.24 -1.88 2.90
CA PRO A 16 -22.84 -3.09 2.17
C PRO A 16 -21.87 -2.79 1.03
N GLU A 17 -22.07 -1.70 0.30
CA GLU A 17 -21.25 -1.31 -0.85
C GLU A 17 -19.83 -0.91 -0.41
N LEU A 18 -19.70 -0.24 0.74
CA LEU A 18 -18.39 0.07 1.32
C LEU A 18 -17.65 -1.21 1.74
N MET A 19 -18.37 -2.16 2.37
CA MET A 19 -17.77 -3.43 2.77
C MET A 19 -17.28 -4.23 1.56
N GLU A 20 -18.09 -4.29 0.50
CA GLU A 20 -17.75 -4.94 -0.75
C GLU A 20 -16.50 -4.29 -1.39
N ALA A 21 -16.46 -2.97 -1.49
CA ALA A 21 -15.30 -2.24 -2.00
C ALA A 21 -14.03 -2.54 -1.17
N MET A 22 -14.13 -2.55 0.16
CA MET A 22 -12.99 -2.86 1.03
C MET A 22 -12.49 -4.29 0.86
N MET A 23 -13.40 -5.27 0.76
CA MET A 23 -13.03 -6.68 0.60
C MET A 23 -12.47 -7.01 -0.79
N THR A 24 -12.88 -6.28 -1.82
CA THR A 24 -12.46 -6.51 -3.22
C THR A 24 -11.24 -5.67 -3.62
N SER A 25 -10.98 -4.55 -2.92
CA SER A 25 -9.81 -3.72 -3.16
C SER A 25 -8.51 -4.50 -2.89
N LYS A 26 -7.74 -4.75 -3.95
CA LYS A 26 -6.43 -5.41 -3.85
C LYS A 26 -5.34 -4.37 -3.72
N ASN A 27 -4.28 -4.71 -2.98
CA ASN A 27 -3.06 -3.91 -3.00
C ASN A 27 -2.54 -3.83 -4.45
N PRO A 28 -2.34 -2.63 -5.02
CA PRO A 28 -1.88 -2.48 -6.40
C PRO A 28 -0.41 -2.88 -6.58
N LEU A 29 0.33 -3.03 -5.48
CA LEU A 29 1.74 -3.41 -5.48
C LEU A 29 1.90 -4.93 -5.55
N SER A 30 2.85 -5.36 -6.37
CA SER A 30 3.37 -6.72 -6.36
C SER A 30 4.18 -7.00 -5.09
N ASN A 31 4.41 -8.29 -4.80
CA ASN A 31 5.20 -8.70 -3.65
C ASN A 31 6.61 -8.09 -3.64
N GLN A 32 7.25 -7.98 -4.82
CA GLN A 32 8.58 -7.35 -4.93
C GLN A 32 8.51 -5.85 -4.60
N GLU A 33 7.53 -5.14 -5.14
CA GLU A 33 7.34 -3.71 -4.85
C GLU A 33 7.09 -3.46 -3.35
N ILE A 34 6.34 -4.35 -2.68
CA ILE A 34 6.13 -4.29 -1.23
C ILE A 34 7.45 -4.43 -0.49
N LEU A 35 8.30 -5.39 -0.85
CA LEU A 35 9.61 -5.58 -0.21
C LEU A 35 10.52 -4.37 -0.39
N VAL A 36 10.54 -3.79 -1.59
CA VAL A 36 11.34 -2.60 -1.88
C VAL A 36 10.81 -1.40 -1.08
N LEU A 37 9.48 -1.19 -1.03
CA LEU A 37 8.85 -0.13 -0.24
C LEU A 37 9.12 -0.28 1.26
N GLN A 38 9.05 -1.50 1.79
CA GLN A 38 9.38 -1.79 3.19
C GLN A 38 10.86 -1.54 3.52
N ALA A 39 11.76 -1.76 2.56
CA ALA A 39 13.17 -1.46 2.75
C ALA A 39 13.41 0.07 2.72
N ALA A 40 12.78 0.77 1.79
CA ALA A 40 12.80 2.23 1.73
C ALA A 40 12.24 2.88 3.02
N ALA A 41 11.16 2.34 3.58
CA ALA A 41 10.58 2.79 4.85
C ALA A 41 11.56 2.66 6.04
N ARG A 42 12.54 1.76 5.95
CA ARG A 42 13.63 1.61 6.94
C ARG A 42 14.82 2.54 6.67
N ARG A 43 14.66 3.53 5.79
CA ARG A 43 15.70 4.50 5.38
C ARG A 43 16.94 3.86 4.74
N LEU A 44 16.80 2.66 4.17
CA LEU A 44 17.86 2.06 3.36
C LEU A 44 18.02 2.84 2.05
N SER A 45 19.25 3.11 1.65
CA SER A 45 19.58 3.68 0.35
C SER A 45 19.28 2.70 -0.78
N SER A 46 19.06 3.20 -2.01
CA SER A 46 18.81 2.35 -3.19
C SER A 46 19.90 1.30 -3.42
N LYS A 47 21.15 1.60 -3.05
CA LYS A 47 22.28 0.67 -3.13
C LYS A 47 22.17 -0.46 -2.10
N GLU A 48 21.82 -0.14 -0.86
CA GLU A 48 21.62 -1.15 0.19
C GLU A 48 20.41 -2.03 -0.10
N ILE A 49 19.33 -1.46 -0.63
CA ILE A 49 18.14 -2.23 -1.03
C ILE A 49 18.48 -3.17 -2.18
N ALA A 50 19.22 -2.69 -3.20
CA ALA A 50 19.69 -3.50 -4.31
C ALA A 50 20.52 -4.70 -3.83
N GLN A 51 21.46 -4.47 -2.91
CA GLN A 51 22.27 -5.54 -2.33
C GLN A 51 21.45 -6.53 -1.51
N LYS A 52 20.52 -6.04 -0.67
CA LYS A 52 19.70 -6.88 0.21
C LYS A 52 18.71 -7.76 -0.55
N LEU A 53 18.19 -7.26 -1.67
CA LEU A 53 17.22 -7.99 -2.50
C LEU A 53 17.88 -8.72 -3.67
N TYR A 54 19.21 -8.66 -3.80
CA TYR A 54 19.97 -9.23 -4.92
C TYR A 54 19.49 -8.74 -6.28
N LEU A 55 19.20 -7.43 -6.38
CA LEU A 55 18.71 -6.76 -7.57
C LEU A 55 19.69 -5.71 -8.07
N SER A 56 19.57 -5.34 -9.35
CA SER A 56 20.34 -4.22 -9.88
C SER A 56 19.80 -2.88 -9.36
N HIS A 57 20.66 -1.86 -9.29
CA HIS A 57 20.23 -0.50 -8.95
C HIS A 57 19.15 0.03 -9.93
N GLY A 58 19.26 -0.31 -11.23
CA GLY A 58 18.26 0.03 -12.23
C GLY A 58 16.90 -0.61 -11.94
N THR A 59 16.90 -1.87 -11.49
CA THR A 59 15.68 -2.58 -11.09
C THR A 59 15.02 -1.94 -9.86
N ILE A 60 15.80 -1.53 -8.85
CA ILE A 60 15.28 -0.81 -7.68
C ILE A 60 14.64 0.52 -8.11
N ARG A 61 15.31 1.29 -8.96
CA ARG A 61 14.75 2.54 -9.51
C ARG A 61 13.44 2.30 -10.26
N ASN A 62 13.36 1.24 -11.07
CA ASN A 62 12.15 0.89 -11.81
C ASN A 62 10.99 0.52 -10.86
N TYR A 63 11.27 -0.29 -9.84
CA TYR A 63 10.26 -0.58 -8.81
C TYR A 63 9.81 0.69 -8.10
N MET A 64 10.73 1.60 -7.76
CA MET A 64 10.37 2.82 -7.05
C MET A 64 9.50 3.76 -7.89
N SER A 65 9.84 3.90 -9.18
CA SER A 65 8.98 4.62 -10.12
C SER A 65 7.60 3.99 -10.23
N SER A 66 7.52 2.65 -10.34
CA SER A 66 6.24 1.94 -10.47
C SER A 66 5.39 2.07 -9.20
N ILE A 67 6.00 1.98 -8.02
CA ILE A 67 5.33 2.17 -6.73
C ILE A 67 4.71 3.57 -6.65
N LEU A 68 5.48 4.63 -6.95
CA LEU A 68 4.99 6.00 -6.90
C LEU A 68 3.81 6.23 -7.85
N THR A 69 3.91 5.70 -9.08
CA THR A 69 2.81 5.75 -10.05
C THR A 69 1.56 5.00 -9.55
N LYS A 70 1.71 3.78 -9.04
CA LYS A 70 0.60 2.95 -8.56
C LYS A 70 -0.10 3.52 -7.33
N LEU A 71 0.66 4.22 -6.48
CA LEU A 71 0.14 4.87 -5.28
C LEU A 71 -0.28 6.33 -5.52
N ALA A 72 -0.19 6.82 -6.76
CA ALA A 72 -0.44 8.22 -7.11
C ALA A 72 0.31 9.23 -6.22
N ALA A 73 1.51 8.84 -5.77
CA ALA A 73 2.34 9.65 -4.90
C ALA A 73 3.25 10.57 -5.74
N LYS A 74 3.47 11.79 -5.25
CA LYS A 74 4.44 12.73 -5.83
C LYS A 74 5.74 12.69 -5.02
N ASN A 75 6.86 12.87 -5.72
CA ASN A 75 8.19 13.03 -5.12
C ASN A 75 8.41 14.42 -4.54
#